data_AF-A0A7C2VZQ5-F1
#
_entry.id   AF-A0A7C2VZQ5-F1
#
_cell.length_a   1.000
_cell.length_b   1.000
_cell.length_c   1.000
_cell.angle_alpha   90.00
_cell.angle_beta   90.00
_cell.angle_gamma   90.00
#
_symmetry.space_group_name_H-M   'P 1'
#
loop_
_entity.id
_entity.type
_entity.pdbx_description
1 polymer ?
#
loop_
_entity_poly.entity_id
_entity_poly.type
_entity_poly.pdbx_seq_one_letter_code
_entity_poly.pdbx_strand_id
1 'polypeptide(L)'
;MKVPKKDKEVLRRLAGKVAEIADLPVQREKAEMWRRLNDLEPVKPMVWIDEIPWHEMDLNGELELRTLHPFARRLEEELRRTVYLWEHMPVGMVVEGKVYSPLVVHDTGFGIGEESDVVKLDPRGVASRRFHPQIRSERDLEKIRTPVITHDVEASERNYQVTTEIFGDILKVEKRGVAGIWFAPWDQLVTWWGVEQALTDLVLRPKLVHMAMERLVDAHLSRLEQLERLNLLSPNNTNVRVGSGGYGYTKELPKEGFDPDHVRTMDLWGCATAQI
;
A
#
# COMPACT_ATOMS: atom_id res chain seq x y z
N MET A 1 -9.36 -9.60 -21.06
CA MET A 1 -9.93 -8.24 -20.90
C MET A 1 -9.49 -7.39 -22.09
N LYS A 2 -10.34 -6.50 -22.62
CA LYS A 2 -10.02 -5.72 -23.84
C LYS A 2 -10.07 -4.22 -23.53
N VAL A 3 -8.90 -3.57 -23.50
CA VAL A 3 -8.79 -2.11 -23.30
C VAL A 3 -8.97 -1.39 -24.65
N PRO A 4 -9.83 -0.37 -24.75
CA PRO A 4 -10.03 0.41 -25.98
C PRO A 4 -8.74 1.06 -26.49
N LYS A 5 -8.62 1.21 -27.82
CA LYS A 5 -7.44 1.82 -28.45
C LYS A 5 -7.16 3.24 -27.93
N LYS A 6 -8.19 4.07 -27.80
CA LYS A 6 -8.08 5.44 -27.28
C LYS A 6 -7.52 5.46 -25.85
N ASP A 7 -7.93 4.51 -25.00
CA ASP A 7 -7.42 4.42 -23.64
C ASP A 7 -5.94 4.03 -23.64
N LYS A 8 -5.54 3.07 -24.49
CA LYS A 8 -4.13 2.69 -24.66
C LYS A 8 -3.26 3.88 -25.12
N GLU A 9 -3.76 4.70 -26.04
CA GLU A 9 -3.04 5.90 -26.52
C GLU A 9 -2.81 6.94 -25.40
N VAL A 10 -3.79 7.13 -24.51
CA VAL A 10 -3.63 8.00 -23.32
C VAL A 10 -2.56 7.43 -22.38
N LEU A 11 -2.68 6.16 -22.03
CA LEU A 11 -1.74 5.49 -21.12
C LEU A 11 -0.31 5.50 -21.65
N ARG A 12 -0.10 5.18 -22.93
CA ARG A 12 1.23 5.13 -23.56
C ARG A 12 1.92 6.49 -23.57
N ARG A 13 1.16 7.57 -23.79
CA ARG A 13 1.70 8.94 -23.73
C ARG A 13 2.14 9.31 -22.31
N LEU A 14 1.37 8.94 -21.29
CA LEU A 14 1.77 9.14 -19.90
C LEU A 14 2.98 8.29 -19.53
N ALA A 15 3.03 7.03 -19.97
CA ALA A 15 4.18 6.16 -19.78
C ALA A 15 5.46 6.73 -20.43
N GLY A 16 5.36 7.35 -21.60
CA GLY A 16 6.47 8.05 -22.24
C GLY A 16 7.04 9.17 -21.36
N LYS A 17 6.16 10.02 -20.79
CA LYS A 17 6.58 11.05 -19.82
C LYS A 17 7.26 10.43 -18.60
N VAL A 18 6.69 9.36 -18.03
CA VAL A 18 7.29 8.68 -16.88
C VAL A 18 8.65 8.10 -17.24
N ALA A 19 8.83 7.55 -18.44
CA ALA A 19 10.12 7.04 -18.92
C ALA A 19 11.16 8.17 -19.04
N GLU A 20 10.79 9.31 -19.62
CA GLU A 20 11.65 10.50 -19.72
C GLU A 20 12.10 10.98 -18.32
N ILE A 21 11.16 11.04 -17.37
CA ILE A 21 11.46 11.44 -15.98
C ILE A 21 12.36 10.40 -15.28
N ALA A 22 12.11 9.11 -15.50
CA ALA A 22 12.85 8.02 -14.89
C ALA A 22 14.30 7.93 -15.39
N ASP A 23 14.58 8.38 -16.61
CA ASP A 23 15.93 8.38 -17.21
C ASP A 23 16.82 9.51 -16.68
N LEU A 24 16.25 10.50 -15.98
CA LEU A 24 17.01 11.61 -15.42
C LEU A 24 18.05 11.10 -14.39
N PRO A 25 19.32 11.58 -14.44
CA PRO A 25 20.36 11.12 -13.52
C PRO A 25 20.01 11.30 -12.03
N VAL A 26 19.22 12.34 -11.72
CA VAL A 26 18.76 12.64 -10.36
C VAL A 26 17.98 11.48 -9.73
N GLN A 27 17.33 10.61 -10.51
CA GLN A 27 16.61 9.46 -9.94
C GLN A 27 17.56 8.50 -9.23
N ARG A 28 18.71 8.22 -9.86
CA ARG A 28 19.76 7.37 -9.27
C ARG A 28 20.42 8.04 -8.07
N GLU A 29 20.68 9.35 -8.17
CA GLU A 29 21.23 10.12 -7.06
C GLU A 29 20.31 10.09 -5.84
N LYS A 30 19.00 10.28 -6.04
CA LYS A 30 18.00 10.29 -4.96
C LYS A 30 17.80 8.91 -4.36
N ALA A 31 17.76 7.85 -5.17
CA ALA A 31 17.71 6.48 -4.68
C ALA A 31 18.91 6.16 -3.77
N GLU A 32 20.13 6.54 -4.20
CA GLU A 32 21.35 6.37 -3.39
C GLU A 32 21.31 7.20 -2.10
N MET A 33 20.76 8.42 -2.15
CA MET A 33 20.58 9.23 -0.96
C MET A 33 19.59 8.63 0.04
N TRP A 34 18.48 8.06 -0.43
CA TRP A 34 17.55 7.33 0.43
C TRP A 34 18.21 6.11 1.05
N ARG A 35 18.99 5.35 0.27
CA ARG A 35 19.77 4.22 0.77
C ARG A 35 20.69 4.65 1.91
N ARG A 36 21.50 5.69 1.68
CA ARG A 36 22.41 6.24 2.70
C ARG A 36 21.67 6.70 3.95
N LEU A 37 20.54 7.38 3.79
CA LEU A 37 19.73 7.86 4.91
C LEU A 37 19.25 6.68 5.78
N ASN A 38 18.69 5.65 5.15
CA ASN A 38 18.18 4.48 5.86
C ASN A 38 19.32 3.63 6.46
N ASP A 39 20.48 3.59 5.82
CA ASP A 39 21.68 2.89 6.31
C ASP A 39 22.47 3.71 7.36
N LEU A 40 21.91 4.83 7.85
CA LEU A 40 22.50 5.74 8.84
C LEU A 40 23.86 6.33 8.41
N GLU A 41 24.10 6.43 7.11
CA GLU A 41 25.28 7.07 6.53
C GLU A 41 25.05 8.58 6.39
N PRO A 42 26.08 9.44 6.56
CA PRO A 42 25.92 10.89 6.44
C PRO A 42 25.34 11.29 5.08
N VAL A 43 24.19 11.95 5.04
CA VAL A 43 23.55 12.49 3.84
C VAL A 43 22.65 13.67 4.24
N LYS A 44 22.27 14.54 3.30
CA LYS A 44 21.26 15.57 3.62
C LYS A 44 19.92 14.91 3.95
N PRO A 45 19.12 15.51 4.85
CA PRO A 45 17.76 15.03 5.11
C PRO A 45 16.95 14.91 3.82
N MET A 46 16.28 13.77 3.66
CA MET A 46 15.38 13.55 2.54
C MET A 46 13.98 14.03 2.91
N VAL A 47 13.34 14.71 1.98
CA VAL A 47 11.96 15.19 2.13
C VAL A 47 11.11 14.44 1.12
N TRP A 48 9.98 13.93 1.58
CA TRP A 48 8.99 13.27 0.74
C TRP A 48 7.61 13.78 1.12
N ILE A 49 6.74 13.91 0.10
CA ILE A 49 5.38 14.42 0.24
C ILE A 49 4.48 13.34 -0.35
N ASP A 50 3.70 12.65 0.49
CA ASP A 50 3.01 11.40 0.14
C ASP A 50 1.53 11.36 0.57
N GLU A 51 1.16 12.05 1.64
CA GLU A 51 -0.24 12.22 2.07
C GLU A 51 -0.93 13.39 1.35
N ILE A 52 -1.25 13.18 0.07
CA ILE A 52 -1.76 14.21 -0.83
C ILE A 52 -3.29 14.26 -0.82
N PRO A 53 -3.93 15.43 -0.60
CA PRO A 53 -5.37 15.59 -0.72
C PRO A 53 -5.78 15.68 -2.20
N TRP A 54 -5.64 14.59 -2.96
CA TRP A 54 -5.78 14.57 -4.44
C TRP A 54 -7.02 15.25 -5.01
N HIS A 55 -8.11 15.32 -4.25
CA HIS A 55 -9.36 15.98 -4.66
C HIS A 55 -9.28 17.51 -4.65
N GLU A 56 -8.30 18.10 -3.98
CA GLU A 56 -8.03 19.54 -3.90
C GLU A 56 -6.86 19.97 -4.81
N MET A 57 -6.15 19.01 -5.41
CA MET A 57 -4.86 19.25 -6.07
C MET A 57 -4.97 19.43 -7.59
N ASP A 58 -6.13 19.32 -8.21
CA ASP A 58 -6.23 19.36 -9.68
C ASP A 58 -6.00 20.77 -10.22
N LEU A 59 -4.75 21.08 -10.57
CA LEU A 59 -4.36 22.29 -11.25
C LEU A 59 -4.57 22.10 -12.77
N ASN A 60 -5.35 22.99 -13.39
CA ASN A 60 -5.56 23.04 -14.85
C ASN A 60 -6.08 21.73 -15.51
N GLY A 61 -6.69 20.81 -14.75
CA GLY A 61 -7.20 19.54 -15.28
C GLY A 61 -6.12 18.50 -15.58
N GLU A 62 -4.93 18.63 -14.99
CA GLU A 62 -3.80 17.71 -15.15
C GLU A 62 -4.12 16.31 -14.59
N LEU A 63 -4.94 16.25 -13.53
CA LEU A 63 -5.37 15.00 -12.89
C LEU A 63 -6.67 14.44 -13.49
N GLU A 64 -7.28 15.13 -14.45
CA GLU A 64 -8.52 14.68 -15.07
C GLU A 64 -8.32 13.41 -15.91
N LEU A 65 -8.97 12.31 -15.51
CA LEU A 65 -8.90 11.03 -16.21
C LEU A 65 -9.64 11.09 -17.55
N ARG A 66 -8.95 10.69 -18.62
CA ARG A 66 -9.45 10.68 -20.01
C ARG A 66 -9.84 9.29 -20.49
N THR A 67 -9.41 8.24 -19.79
CA THR A 67 -9.75 6.85 -20.10
C THR A 67 -11.13 6.47 -19.55
N LEU A 68 -11.78 5.51 -20.20
CA LEU A 68 -13.13 5.06 -19.83
C LEU A 68 -13.12 3.66 -19.19
N HIS A 69 -12.25 2.76 -19.66
CA HIS A 69 -12.20 1.40 -19.15
C HIS A 69 -11.70 1.38 -17.69
N PRO A 70 -12.37 0.71 -16.75
CA PRO A 70 -12.01 0.74 -15.32
C PRO A 70 -10.55 0.36 -15.03
N PHE A 71 -10.03 -0.66 -15.72
CA PHE A 71 -8.61 -1.02 -15.64
C PHE A 71 -7.67 0.09 -16.11
N ALA A 72 -8.00 0.76 -17.22
CA ALA A 72 -7.20 1.85 -17.76
C ALA A 72 -7.25 3.10 -16.87
N ARG A 73 -8.42 3.39 -16.26
CA ARG A 73 -8.60 4.52 -15.34
C ARG A 73 -7.67 4.43 -14.13
N ARG A 74 -7.51 3.23 -13.54
CA ARG A 74 -6.58 3.02 -12.42
C ARG A 74 -5.14 3.30 -12.82
N LEU A 75 -4.70 2.75 -13.96
CA LEU A 75 -3.34 2.98 -14.48
C LEU A 75 -3.10 4.45 -14.86
N GLU A 76 -4.09 5.10 -15.46
CA GLU A 76 -4.02 6.52 -15.80
C GLU A 76 -3.88 7.38 -14.55
N GLU A 77 -4.67 7.09 -13.51
CA GLU A 77 -4.63 7.80 -12.24
C GLU A 77 -3.25 7.70 -11.59
N GLU A 78 -2.68 6.49 -11.52
CA GLU A 78 -1.33 6.28 -11.00
C GLU A 78 -0.28 7.08 -11.79
N LEU A 79 -0.24 6.94 -13.12
CA LEU A 79 0.76 7.63 -13.95
C LEU A 79 0.61 9.15 -13.91
N ARG A 80 -0.63 9.68 -13.91
CA ARG A 80 -0.88 11.13 -13.79
C ARG A 80 -0.41 11.66 -12.46
N ARG A 81 -0.74 10.97 -11.36
CA ARG A 81 -0.27 11.35 -10.01
C ARG A 81 1.25 11.36 -9.94
N THR A 82 1.92 10.37 -10.52
CA THR A 82 3.40 10.34 -10.59
C THR A 82 3.96 11.54 -11.35
N VAL A 83 3.43 11.85 -12.54
CA VAL A 83 3.87 13.00 -13.34
C VAL A 83 3.59 14.31 -12.60
N TYR A 84 2.41 14.45 -12.02
CA TYR A 84 2.00 15.65 -11.28
C TYR A 84 2.92 15.92 -10.08
N LEU A 85 3.23 14.90 -9.27
CA LEU A 85 4.16 15.07 -8.15
C LEU A 85 5.55 15.48 -8.62
N TRP A 86 6.02 14.91 -9.72
CA TRP A 86 7.32 15.27 -10.27
C TRP A 86 7.35 16.73 -10.77
N GLU A 87 6.30 17.18 -11.46
CA GLU A 87 6.23 18.53 -12.04
C GLU A 87 6.05 19.62 -10.95
N HIS A 88 5.32 19.33 -9.87
CA HIS A 88 4.95 20.35 -8.86
C HIS A 88 5.64 20.21 -7.50
N MET A 89 6.06 19.01 -7.11
CA MET A 89 6.62 18.73 -5.78
C MET A 89 7.65 17.58 -5.76
N PRO A 90 8.72 17.64 -6.59
CA PRO A 90 9.63 16.51 -6.78
C PRO A 90 10.51 16.17 -5.56
N VAL A 91 10.82 17.14 -4.69
CA VAL A 91 11.57 16.96 -3.43
C VAL A 91 12.63 15.83 -3.45
N GLY A 92 12.52 14.82 -2.59
CA GLY A 92 13.24 13.55 -2.61
C GLY A 92 12.52 12.41 -3.36
N MET A 93 11.47 12.68 -4.13
CA MET A 93 10.77 11.67 -4.94
C MET A 93 11.74 10.94 -5.88
N VAL A 94 11.51 9.64 -6.06
CA VAL A 94 12.15 8.84 -7.11
C VAL A 94 11.06 8.35 -8.05
N VAL A 95 11.28 8.47 -9.35
CA VAL A 95 10.41 7.89 -10.39
C VAL A 95 11.15 6.74 -11.04
N GLU A 96 10.57 5.55 -10.99
CA GLU A 96 11.16 4.35 -11.59
C GLU A 96 10.67 4.15 -13.02
N GLY A 97 11.55 3.66 -13.89
CA GLY A 97 11.24 3.30 -15.29
C GLY A 97 10.44 2.00 -15.42
N LYS A 98 9.50 1.74 -14.52
CA LYS A 98 8.71 0.51 -14.46
C LYS A 98 7.28 0.75 -14.00
N VAL A 99 6.41 -0.17 -14.41
CA VAL A 99 5.02 -0.28 -13.97
C VAL A 99 4.84 -1.64 -13.34
N TYR A 100 4.21 -1.69 -12.16
CA TYR A 100 3.92 -2.93 -11.49
C TYR A 100 2.52 -3.45 -11.88
N SER A 101 2.40 -4.75 -12.10
CA SER A 101 1.13 -5.46 -12.22
C SER A 101 0.89 -6.25 -10.94
N PRO A 102 -0.01 -5.78 -10.05
CA PRO A 102 -0.24 -6.43 -8.77
C PRO A 102 -0.77 -7.86 -8.94
N LEU A 103 -0.30 -8.79 -8.09
CA LEU A 103 -0.94 -10.08 -7.93
C LEU A 103 -2.37 -9.91 -7.39
N VAL A 104 -3.29 -10.71 -7.90
CA VAL A 104 -4.70 -10.70 -7.47
C VAL A 104 -4.83 -11.60 -6.25
N VAL A 105 -4.67 -11.00 -5.07
CA VAL A 105 -4.78 -11.69 -3.77
C VAL A 105 -6.13 -11.38 -3.15
N HIS A 106 -6.81 -12.42 -2.65
CA HIS A 106 -8.04 -12.29 -1.87
C HIS A 106 -7.79 -12.62 -0.41
N ASP A 107 -8.40 -11.84 0.46
CA ASP A 107 -8.31 -11.96 1.91
C ASP A 107 -9.72 -11.90 2.49
N THR A 108 -10.11 -12.93 3.26
CA THR A 108 -11.44 -12.98 3.89
C THR A 108 -11.63 -11.94 5.00
N GLY A 109 -10.56 -11.26 5.41
CA GLY A 109 -10.54 -10.38 6.56
C GLY A 109 -10.71 -11.15 7.87
N PHE A 110 -11.00 -10.41 8.93
CA PHE A 110 -11.06 -10.94 10.29
C PHE A 110 -12.46 -11.36 10.73
N GLY A 111 -13.42 -11.51 9.82
CA GLY A 111 -14.79 -11.92 10.14
C GLY A 111 -15.65 -10.90 10.90
N ILE A 112 -15.07 -9.79 11.34
CA ILE A 112 -15.75 -8.63 11.95
C ILE A 112 -15.42 -7.37 11.13
N GLY A 113 -16.44 -6.56 10.86
CA GLY A 113 -16.34 -5.31 10.11
C GLY A 113 -16.66 -4.11 10.98
N GLU A 114 -16.29 -2.91 10.54
CA GLU A 114 -16.71 -1.68 11.20
C GLU A 114 -18.24 -1.52 11.09
N GLU A 115 -18.89 -1.23 12.22
CA GLU A 115 -20.27 -0.76 12.28
C GLU A 115 -20.24 0.68 12.81
N SER A 116 -20.71 1.65 12.02
CA SER A 116 -20.61 3.07 12.39
C SER A 116 -21.67 3.94 11.73
N ASP A 117 -22.05 5.01 12.41
CA ASP A 117 -22.67 6.16 11.74
C ASP A 117 -21.57 7.01 11.08
N VAL A 118 -21.76 7.38 9.81
CA VAL A 118 -20.81 8.19 9.05
C VAL A 118 -21.45 9.49 8.63
N VAL A 119 -20.85 10.61 9.02
CA VAL A 119 -21.25 11.95 8.59
C VAL A 119 -20.16 12.52 7.70
N LYS A 120 -20.54 12.94 6.48
CA LYS A 120 -19.64 13.54 5.50
C LYS A 120 -20.10 14.96 5.18
N LEU A 121 -19.15 15.89 5.14
CA LEU A 121 -19.40 17.26 4.66
C LEU A 121 -19.15 17.38 3.15
N ASP A 122 -18.22 16.58 2.60
CA ASP A 122 -17.96 16.44 1.16
C ASP A 122 -17.94 14.94 0.81
N PRO A 123 -18.60 14.50 -0.28
CA PRO A 123 -18.44 13.15 -0.84
C PRO A 123 -17.00 12.65 -1.01
N ARG A 124 -16.03 13.55 -1.24
CA ARG A 124 -14.62 13.23 -1.53
C ARG A 124 -13.63 13.54 -0.39
N GLY A 125 -14.12 14.06 0.73
CA GLY A 125 -13.29 14.58 1.82
C GLY A 125 -13.34 13.77 3.12
N VAL A 126 -12.93 14.43 4.20
CA VAL A 126 -12.89 13.88 5.56
C VAL A 126 -14.30 13.55 6.08
N ALA A 127 -14.42 12.43 6.79
CA ALA A 127 -15.66 11.97 7.41
C ALA A 127 -15.53 11.89 8.93
N SER A 128 -16.59 12.26 9.64
CA SER A 128 -16.74 11.95 11.05
C SER A 128 -17.40 10.58 11.19
N ARG A 129 -16.94 9.81 12.18
CA ARG A 129 -17.43 8.44 12.44
C ARG A 129 -17.82 8.30 13.90
N ARG A 130 -18.94 7.62 14.12
CA ARG A 130 -19.34 7.12 15.44
C ARG A 130 -19.40 5.60 15.39
N PHE A 131 -18.38 4.95 15.93
CA PHE A 131 -18.32 3.49 15.98
C PHE A 131 -19.36 2.92 16.94
N HIS A 132 -19.98 1.82 16.54
CA HIS A 132 -20.95 1.08 17.33
C HIS A 132 -20.23 -0.10 18.00
N PRO A 133 -20.16 -0.17 19.36
CA PRO A 133 -19.44 -1.23 20.05
C PRO A 133 -20.00 -2.63 19.79
N GLN A 134 -19.18 -3.47 19.14
CA GLN A 134 -19.40 -4.87 18.83
C GLN A 134 -18.64 -5.81 19.79
N ILE A 135 -17.57 -5.34 20.43
CA ILE A 135 -16.84 -6.06 21.49
C ILE A 135 -17.33 -5.56 22.85
N ARG A 136 -18.05 -6.41 23.59
CA ARG A 136 -18.58 -6.07 24.92
C ARG A 136 -18.13 -7.05 26.00
N SER A 137 -17.69 -8.24 25.62
CA SER A 137 -17.28 -9.32 26.52
C SER A 137 -16.24 -10.23 25.86
N GLU A 138 -15.62 -11.12 26.65
CA GLU A 138 -14.64 -12.11 26.15
C GLU A 138 -15.23 -12.98 25.01
N ARG A 139 -16.53 -13.29 25.05
CA ARG A 139 -17.21 -14.07 24.00
C ARG A 139 -17.23 -13.36 22.64
N ASP A 140 -17.28 -12.03 22.63
CA ASP A 140 -17.32 -11.27 21.38
C ASP A 140 -16.00 -11.36 20.60
N LEU A 141 -14.91 -11.78 21.24
CA LEU A 141 -13.62 -11.99 20.57
C LEU A 141 -13.64 -13.14 19.56
N GLU A 142 -14.61 -14.06 19.67
CA GLU A 142 -14.86 -15.11 18.67
C GLU A 142 -15.25 -14.54 17.28
N LYS A 143 -15.71 -13.28 17.24
CA LYS A 143 -15.99 -12.57 15.98
C LYS A 143 -14.71 -12.27 15.21
N ILE A 144 -13.57 -12.12 15.90
CA ILE A 144 -12.25 -11.98 15.28
C ILE A 144 -11.81 -13.36 14.81
N ARG A 145 -11.95 -13.59 13.51
CA ARG A 145 -11.59 -14.82 12.82
C ARG A 145 -10.18 -14.73 12.24
N THR A 146 -9.54 -15.88 12.13
CA THR A 146 -8.29 -16.02 11.39
C THR A 146 -8.59 -15.84 9.89
N PRO A 147 -7.90 -14.92 9.19
CA PRO A 147 -8.12 -14.68 7.77
C PRO A 147 -7.60 -15.85 6.92
N VAL A 148 -8.20 -16.02 5.74
CA VAL A 148 -7.75 -16.96 4.71
C VAL A 148 -7.31 -16.17 3.49
N ILE A 149 -6.07 -16.42 3.04
CA ILE A 149 -5.49 -15.80 1.86
C ILE A 149 -5.55 -16.76 0.68
N THR A 150 -5.97 -16.25 -0.48
CA THR A 150 -5.96 -17.00 -1.75
C THR A 150 -5.41 -16.15 -2.89
N HIS A 151 -4.87 -16.79 -3.92
CA HIS A 151 -4.28 -16.13 -5.09
C HIS A 151 -5.04 -16.52 -6.35
N ASP A 152 -5.60 -15.54 -7.06
CA ASP A 152 -6.14 -15.73 -8.40
C ASP A 152 -4.99 -15.58 -9.42
N VAL A 153 -4.33 -16.71 -9.68
CA VAL A 153 -3.20 -16.81 -10.61
C VAL A 153 -3.61 -16.37 -12.01
N GLU A 154 -4.78 -16.79 -12.47
CA GLU A 154 -5.24 -16.47 -13.82
C GLU A 154 -5.55 -14.99 -13.99
N ALA A 155 -6.20 -14.35 -13.00
CA ALA A 155 -6.44 -12.91 -13.05
C ALA A 155 -5.14 -12.12 -12.97
N SER A 156 -4.18 -12.57 -12.16
CA SER A 156 -2.84 -11.99 -12.09
C SER A 156 -2.14 -12.03 -13.45
N GLU A 157 -2.17 -13.18 -14.13
CA GLU A 157 -1.58 -13.34 -15.44
C GLU A 157 -2.30 -12.52 -16.51
N ARG A 158 -3.64 -12.53 -16.52
CA ARG A 158 -4.45 -11.71 -17.44
C ARG A 158 -4.16 -10.22 -17.28
N ASN A 159 -4.03 -9.73 -16.04
CA ASN A 159 -3.71 -8.33 -15.77
C ASN A 159 -2.29 -8.00 -16.21
N TYR A 160 -1.32 -8.88 -15.92
CA TYR A 160 0.07 -8.72 -16.35
C TYR A 160 0.20 -8.62 -17.87
N GLN A 161 -0.42 -9.55 -18.60
CA GLN A 161 -0.38 -9.56 -20.07
C GLN A 161 -0.96 -8.28 -20.67
N VAL A 162 -2.09 -7.79 -20.14
CA VAL A 162 -2.70 -6.54 -20.62
C VAL A 162 -1.81 -5.33 -20.29
N THR A 163 -1.22 -5.26 -19.10
CA THR A 163 -0.26 -4.18 -18.75
C THR A 163 0.97 -4.22 -19.67
N THR A 164 1.53 -5.41 -19.93
CA THR A 164 2.68 -5.62 -20.83
C THR A 164 2.33 -5.25 -22.27
N GLU A 165 1.14 -5.59 -22.77
CA GLU A 165 0.69 -5.19 -24.11
C GLU A 165 0.61 -3.65 -24.25
N ILE A 166 0.26 -2.94 -23.17
CA ILE A 166 0.10 -1.49 -23.19
C ILE A 166 1.46 -0.77 -23.08
N PHE A 167 2.35 -1.25 -22.21
CA PHE A 167 3.54 -0.50 -21.79
C PHE A 167 4.88 -1.16 -22.10
N GLY A 168 4.93 -2.45 -22.44
CA GLY A 168 6.15 -3.26 -22.39
C GLY A 168 7.28 -2.82 -23.33
N ASP A 169 6.99 -1.99 -24.32
CA ASP A 169 7.96 -1.35 -25.22
C ASP A 169 8.40 0.07 -24.76
N ILE A 170 7.86 0.57 -23.65
CA ILE A 170 8.12 1.91 -23.10
C ILE A 170 8.69 1.82 -21.68
N LEU A 171 8.06 1.04 -20.80
CA LEU A 171 8.44 0.86 -19.40
C LEU A 171 8.55 -0.64 -19.10
N LYS A 172 9.45 -1.00 -18.18
CA LYS A 172 9.54 -2.39 -17.71
C LYS A 172 8.27 -2.75 -16.94
N VAL A 173 7.65 -3.88 -17.26
CA VAL A 173 6.45 -4.38 -16.55
C VAL A 173 6.82 -5.56 -15.67
N GLU A 174 6.55 -5.44 -14.37
CA GLU A 174 6.89 -6.46 -13.37
C GLU A 174 5.64 -6.89 -12.59
N LYS A 175 5.48 -8.20 -12.36
CA LYS A 175 4.49 -8.67 -11.39
C LYS A 175 4.94 -8.26 -9.99
N ARG A 176 4.01 -7.83 -9.14
CA ARG A 176 4.31 -7.47 -7.75
C ARG A 176 3.28 -8.03 -6.79
N GLY A 177 3.75 -8.78 -5.81
CA GLY A 177 2.99 -9.19 -4.64
C GLY A 177 2.84 -8.06 -3.61
N VAL A 178 2.60 -8.45 -2.36
CA VAL A 178 2.46 -7.56 -1.22
C VAL A 178 3.85 -7.08 -0.78
N ALA A 179 4.14 -5.80 -1.01
CA ALA A 179 5.42 -5.17 -0.72
C ALA A 179 5.42 -4.44 0.64
N GLY A 180 5.02 -5.16 1.69
CA GLY A 180 4.84 -4.63 3.04
C GLY A 180 3.37 -4.58 3.47
N ILE A 181 3.16 -4.61 4.79
CA ILE A 181 1.85 -4.59 5.42
C ILE A 181 1.88 -3.54 6.52
N TRP A 182 0.87 -2.66 6.53
CA TRP A 182 0.62 -1.76 7.65
C TRP A 182 -0.15 -2.49 8.74
N PHE A 183 0.41 -2.53 9.95
CA PHE A 183 -0.23 -3.16 11.10
C PHE A 183 -0.51 -2.13 12.21
N ALA A 184 -1.78 -1.77 12.38
CA ALA A 184 -2.25 -0.86 13.42
C ALA A 184 -3.40 -1.52 14.20
N PRO A 185 -3.09 -2.41 15.17
CA PRO A 185 -4.12 -3.20 15.85
C PRO A 185 -5.07 -2.34 16.67
N TRP A 186 -4.59 -1.24 17.26
CA TRP A 186 -5.43 -0.33 18.03
C TRP A 186 -6.43 0.41 17.16
N ASP A 187 -5.98 1.06 16.09
CA ASP A 187 -6.83 1.72 15.09
C ASP A 187 -7.94 0.78 14.63
N GLN A 188 -7.60 -0.49 14.41
CA GLN A 188 -8.55 -1.49 13.98
C GLN A 188 -9.52 -1.90 15.10
N LEU A 189 -9.03 -2.21 16.31
CA LEU A 189 -9.85 -2.60 17.45
C LEU A 189 -10.84 -1.50 17.85
N VAL A 190 -10.44 -0.22 17.85
CA VAL A 190 -11.33 0.87 18.24
C VAL A 190 -12.55 0.99 17.31
N THR A 191 -12.43 0.59 16.03
CA THR A 191 -13.57 0.57 15.11
C THR A 191 -14.63 -0.49 15.49
N TRP A 192 -14.24 -1.52 16.24
CA TRP A 192 -15.12 -2.61 16.70
C TRP A 192 -15.53 -2.46 18.17
N TRP A 193 -14.74 -1.75 18.96
CA TRP A 193 -14.92 -1.63 20.40
C TRP A 193 -15.58 -0.30 20.79
N GLY A 194 -15.40 0.74 19.97
CA GLY A 194 -15.71 2.11 20.34
C GLY A 194 -14.54 2.78 21.06
N VAL A 195 -14.31 4.06 20.76
CA VAL A 195 -13.16 4.82 21.29
C VAL A 195 -13.22 4.94 22.82
N GLU A 196 -14.34 5.43 23.35
CA GLU A 196 -14.52 5.63 24.79
C GLU A 196 -14.44 4.32 25.57
N GLN A 197 -15.08 3.26 25.06
CA GLN A 197 -15.09 1.95 25.69
C GLN A 197 -13.70 1.31 25.67
N ALA A 198 -12.99 1.35 24.53
CA ALA A 198 -11.62 0.83 24.45
C ALA A 198 -10.69 1.53 25.45
N LEU A 199 -10.75 2.86 25.52
CA LEU A 199 -9.93 3.65 26.45
C LEU A 199 -10.28 3.38 27.92
N THR A 200 -11.57 3.22 28.23
CA THR A 200 -12.03 2.94 29.59
C THR A 200 -11.63 1.52 30.02
N ASP A 201 -11.71 0.56 29.10
CA ASP A 201 -11.40 -0.86 29.37
C ASP A 201 -9.91 -1.13 29.57
N LEU A 202 -9.02 -0.24 29.10
CA LEU A 202 -7.60 -0.29 29.47
C LEU A 202 -7.40 -0.33 30.99
N VAL A 203 -8.25 0.40 31.73
CA VAL A 203 -8.19 0.47 33.20
C VAL A 203 -9.18 -0.49 33.84
N LEU A 204 -10.43 -0.51 33.36
CA LEU A 204 -11.50 -1.25 34.03
C LEU A 204 -11.48 -2.75 33.70
N ARG A 205 -11.00 -3.13 32.51
CA ARG A 205 -11.02 -4.52 32.00
C ARG A 205 -9.74 -4.89 31.25
N PRO A 206 -8.54 -4.70 31.85
CA PRO A 206 -7.26 -4.91 31.16
C PRO A 206 -7.10 -6.34 30.61
N LYS A 207 -7.65 -7.35 31.31
CA LYS A 207 -7.62 -8.74 30.82
C LYS A 207 -8.34 -8.91 29.48
N LEU A 208 -9.52 -8.30 29.32
CA LEU A 208 -10.28 -8.36 28.07
C LEU A 208 -9.50 -7.69 26.93
N VAL A 209 -8.88 -6.54 27.21
CA VAL A 209 -8.01 -5.82 26.26
C VAL A 209 -6.86 -6.70 25.80
N HIS A 210 -6.12 -7.33 26.73
CA HIS A 210 -5.02 -8.22 26.38
C HIS A 210 -5.47 -9.38 25.51
N MET A 211 -6.58 -10.05 25.87
CA MET A 211 -7.12 -11.16 25.09
C MET A 211 -7.51 -10.74 23.66
N ALA A 212 -8.09 -9.54 23.51
CA ALA A 212 -8.48 -9.04 22.20
C ALA A 212 -7.28 -8.64 21.33
N MET A 213 -6.27 -8.01 21.94
CA MET A 213 -5.02 -7.67 21.28
C MET A 213 -4.30 -8.94 20.80
N GLU A 214 -4.14 -9.93 21.67
CA GLU A 214 -3.54 -11.24 21.34
C GLU A 214 -4.29 -11.90 20.19
N ARG A 215 -5.63 -11.98 20.29
CA ARG A 215 -6.46 -12.59 19.24
C ARG A 215 -6.31 -11.91 17.89
N LEU A 216 -6.20 -10.57 17.86
CA LEU A 216 -6.01 -9.82 16.62
C LEU A 216 -4.58 -9.99 16.07
N VAL A 217 -3.57 -9.91 16.93
CA VAL A 217 -2.16 -10.12 16.55
C VAL A 217 -1.98 -11.50 15.92
N ASP A 218 -2.48 -12.56 16.56
CA ASP A 218 -2.41 -13.93 16.04
C ASP A 218 -3.06 -14.05 14.66
N ALA A 219 -4.19 -13.38 14.45
CA ALA A 219 -4.86 -13.38 13.17
C ALA A 219 -4.05 -12.66 12.07
N HIS A 220 -3.37 -11.56 12.39
CA HIS A 220 -2.46 -10.86 11.47
C HIS A 220 -1.20 -11.68 11.18
N LEU A 221 -0.61 -12.34 12.19
CA LEU A 221 0.52 -13.24 11.99
C LEU A 221 0.17 -14.38 11.05
N SER A 222 -1.00 -15.02 11.24
CA SER A 222 -1.50 -16.04 10.33
C SER A 222 -1.70 -15.53 8.89
N ARG A 223 -2.12 -14.27 8.70
CA ARG A 223 -2.16 -13.65 7.36
C ARG A 223 -0.76 -13.55 6.76
N LEU A 224 0.20 -13.05 7.53
CA LEU A 224 1.57 -12.83 7.07
C LEU A 224 2.25 -14.17 6.70
N GLU A 225 2.09 -15.19 7.52
CA GLU A 225 2.57 -16.56 7.26
C GLU A 225 1.97 -17.14 5.97
N GLN A 226 0.67 -16.91 5.74
CA GLN A 226 0.02 -17.35 4.49
C GLN A 226 0.57 -16.63 3.27
N LEU A 227 0.83 -15.32 3.34
CA LEU A 227 1.42 -14.56 2.24
C LEU A 227 2.82 -15.06 1.89
N GLU A 228 3.66 -15.34 2.90
CA GLU A 228 4.99 -15.94 2.69
C GLU A 228 4.87 -17.34 2.08
N ARG A 229 4.08 -18.23 2.70
CA ARG A 229 3.89 -19.62 2.25
C ARG A 229 3.35 -19.73 0.82
N LEU A 230 2.44 -18.83 0.44
CA LEU A 230 1.86 -18.78 -0.90
C LEU A 230 2.74 -18.04 -1.91
N ASN A 231 3.91 -17.55 -1.49
CA ASN A 231 4.84 -16.77 -2.31
C ASN A 231 4.19 -15.51 -2.91
N LEU A 232 3.48 -14.76 -2.07
CA LEU A 232 2.74 -13.56 -2.45
C LEU A 232 3.41 -12.27 -1.95
N LEU A 233 4.57 -12.37 -1.30
CA LEU A 233 5.36 -11.23 -0.86
C LEU A 233 6.22 -10.67 -2.00
N SER A 234 6.62 -9.41 -1.89
CA SER A 234 7.58 -8.80 -2.81
C SER A 234 8.53 -7.86 -2.08
N PRO A 235 9.78 -7.72 -2.54
CA PRO A 235 10.75 -6.85 -1.88
C PRO A 235 10.22 -5.41 -1.80
N ASN A 236 10.48 -4.76 -0.67
CA ASN A 236 10.11 -3.36 -0.43
C ASN A 236 11.33 -2.49 -0.09
N ASN A 237 12.53 -2.97 -0.40
CA ASN A 237 13.81 -2.29 -0.18
C ASN A 237 14.19 -1.35 -1.36
N THR A 238 13.20 -0.82 -2.07
CA THR A 238 13.36 0.03 -3.27
C THR A 238 12.43 1.26 -3.19
N ASN A 239 11.94 1.76 -4.33
CA ASN A 239 10.92 2.83 -4.41
C ASN A 239 9.53 2.39 -3.91
N VAL A 240 9.47 1.86 -2.70
CA VAL A 240 8.25 1.42 -2.03
C VAL A 240 8.15 2.20 -0.72
N ARG A 241 6.97 2.75 -0.44
CA ARG A 241 6.68 3.36 0.86
C ARG A 241 6.80 2.31 1.96
N VAL A 242 7.60 2.60 2.97
CA VAL A 242 7.72 1.75 4.15
C VAL A 242 7.04 2.42 5.34
N GLY A 243 5.86 1.93 5.69
CA GLY A 243 5.13 2.39 6.87
C GLY A 243 4.82 3.90 6.83
N SER A 244 5.05 4.56 7.97
CA SER A 244 4.99 6.02 8.12
C SER A 244 6.33 6.70 7.79
N GLY A 245 7.29 5.97 7.23
CA GLY A 245 8.60 6.45 6.82
C GLY A 245 8.64 6.83 5.34
N GLY A 246 9.86 6.83 4.77
CA GLY A 246 10.11 7.15 3.36
C GLY A 246 10.16 5.93 2.45
N TYR A 247 10.95 6.04 1.38
CA TYR A 247 11.24 4.90 0.51
C TYR A 247 12.18 3.89 1.17
N GLY A 248 11.97 2.61 0.90
CA GLY A 248 12.65 1.50 1.58
C GLY A 248 14.09 1.20 1.15
N TYR A 249 14.75 2.02 0.33
CA TYR A 249 16.13 1.77 -0.12
C TYR A 249 17.08 1.48 1.06
N THR A 250 17.75 0.33 1.09
CA THR A 250 18.73 -0.03 2.12
C THR A 250 19.63 -1.16 1.64
N LYS A 251 20.82 -1.30 2.23
CA LYS A 251 21.69 -2.47 2.03
C LYS A 251 21.43 -3.61 3.01
N GLU A 252 20.66 -3.38 4.08
CA GLU A 252 20.41 -4.38 5.13
C GLU A 252 19.36 -5.44 4.76
N LEU A 253 18.64 -5.19 3.67
CA LEU A 253 17.62 -6.06 3.11
C LEU A 253 17.85 -6.22 1.60
N PRO A 254 17.57 -7.41 1.03
CA PRO A 254 17.06 -8.61 1.70
C PRO A 254 18.14 -9.30 2.58
N LYS A 255 17.75 -10.29 3.39
CA LYS A 255 18.68 -10.99 4.29
C LYS A 255 19.49 -12.06 3.56
N GLU A 256 20.52 -12.57 4.23
CA GLU A 256 21.32 -13.68 3.70
C GLU A 256 20.42 -14.88 3.32
N GLY A 257 20.79 -15.55 2.22
CA GLY A 257 20.00 -16.65 1.66
C GLY A 257 18.71 -16.21 0.96
N PHE A 258 18.61 -14.94 0.53
CA PHE A 258 17.48 -14.44 -0.25
C PHE A 258 17.28 -15.20 -1.56
N ASP A 259 16.04 -15.63 -1.79
CA ASP A 259 15.56 -16.20 -3.04
C ASP A 259 14.56 -15.22 -3.68
N PRO A 260 14.86 -14.63 -4.86
CA PRO A 260 13.93 -13.73 -5.54
C PRO A 260 12.62 -14.40 -5.96
N ASP A 261 12.61 -15.73 -6.10
CA ASP A 261 11.41 -16.50 -6.40
C ASP A 261 10.66 -16.92 -5.12
N HIS A 262 11.20 -16.65 -3.92
CA HIS A 262 10.54 -16.93 -2.64
C HIS A 262 10.91 -15.90 -1.57
N VAL A 263 10.19 -14.78 -1.57
CA VAL A 263 10.44 -13.65 -0.66
C VAL A 263 9.91 -13.98 0.73
N ARG A 264 10.79 -13.86 1.75
CA ARG A 264 10.42 -14.10 3.16
C ARG A 264 10.07 -12.79 3.86
N THR A 265 9.33 -12.90 4.96
CA THR A 265 9.01 -11.78 5.85
C THR A 265 10.25 -11.06 6.37
N MET A 266 11.32 -11.80 6.69
CA MET A 266 12.57 -11.22 7.17
C MET A 266 13.35 -10.45 6.10
N ASP A 267 13.02 -10.61 4.82
CA ASP A 267 13.63 -9.89 3.70
C ASP A 267 13.00 -8.51 3.45
N LEU A 268 11.98 -8.14 4.25
CA LEU A 268 11.19 -6.94 4.07
C LEU A 268 11.34 -5.99 5.25
N TRP A 269 11.18 -4.70 4.97
CA TRP A 269 10.82 -3.76 6.00
C TRP A 269 9.42 -4.08 6.55
N GLY A 270 9.31 -4.13 7.88
CA GLY A 270 8.04 -4.19 8.59
C GLY A 270 7.62 -2.82 9.09
N CYS A 271 6.32 -2.60 9.27
CA CYS A 271 5.82 -1.45 10.00
C CYS A 271 4.61 -1.82 10.86
N ALA A 272 4.68 -1.45 12.13
CA ALA A 272 3.61 -1.62 13.09
C ALA A 272 3.46 -0.35 13.92
N THR A 273 2.22 0.04 14.22
CA THR A 273 1.94 1.12 15.19
C THR A 273 1.45 0.52 16.50
N ALA A 274 2.08 0.94 17.59
CA ALA A 274 1.69 0.55 18.95
C ALA A 274 0.73 1.57 19.60
N GLN A 275 0.30 2.59 18.86
CA GLN A 275 -0.40 3.76 19.36
C GLN A 275 -1.93 3.64 19.22
N ILE A 276 -2.65 4.41 20.04
CA ILE A 276 -4.08 4.76 19.94
C ILE A 276 -4.16 6.22 19.50
#